data_AF-A0A1I6P264-F1
#
_entry.id   AF-A0A1I6P264-F1
#
_cell.length_a   1.000
_cell.length_b   1.000
_cell.length_c   1.000
_cell.angle_alpha   90.00
_cell.angle_beta   90.00
_cell.angle_gamma   90.00
#
_symmetry.space_group_name_H-M   'P 1'
#
loop_
_entity.id
_entity.type
_entity.pdbx_description
1 polymer ?
#
loop_
_entity_poly.entity_id
_entity_poly.type
_entity_poly.pdbx_seq_one_letter_code
_entity_poly.pdbx_strand_id
1 'polypeptide(L)' 'MSAFTQVNWFWRPIGTGRHAFHTEAKEADPTSTVTTHCGSEVEAHLVQRTPTEIEWITEPTCMTCWHRIADRRT' A
#
# COMPACT_ATOMS: atom_id res chain seq x y z
N MET A 1 -1.15 -5.41 -29.60
CA MET A 1 -0.26 -5.12 -28.47
C MET A 1 -1.15 -4.76 -27.29
N SER A 2 -1.29 -5.61 -26.27
CA SER A 2 -1.96 -5.18 -25.04
C SER A 2 -1.11 -4.10 -24.40
N ALA A 3 -1.68 -2.92 -24.18
CA ALA A 3 -1.07 -1.92 -23.32
C ALA A 3 -0.96 -2.56 -21.92
N PHE A 4 0.25 -2.85 -21.47
CA PHE A 4 0.45 -3.21 -20.08
C PHE A 4 0.13 -1.98 -19.24
N THR A 5 -0.98 -2.01 -18.50
CA THR A 5 -1.29 -0.96 -17.53
C THR A 5 -0.17 -0.94 -16.50
N GLN A 6 0.55 0.17 -16.41
CA GLN A 6 1.59 0.35 -15.40
C GLN A 6 0.95 0.33 -14.02
N VAL A 7 1.36 -0.62 -13.19
CA VAL A 7 0.95 -0.71 -11.79
C VAL A 7 1.73 0.35 -11.00
N ASN A 8 1.04 1.40 -10.55
CA ASN A 8 1.62 2.49 -9.74
C ASN A 8 1.24 2.40 -8.25
N TRP A 9 0.97 1.19 -7.78
CA TRP A 9 0.67 0.90 -6.37
C TRP A 9 1.43 -0.32 -5.87
N PHE A 10 1.59 -0.41 -4.55
CA PHE A 10 2.12 -1.58 -3.87
C PHE A 10 1.38 -1.81 -2.56
N TRP A 11 1.46 -3.04 -2.04
CA TRP A 11 0.88 -3.41 -0.75
C TRP A 11 1.95 -3.37 0.33
N ARG A 12 1.55 -3.07 1.57
CA ARG A 12 2.43 -3.09 2.74
C ARG A 12 1.65 -3.38 4.03
N PRO A 13 2.04 -4.40 4.82
CA PRO A 13 1.64 -4.55 6.20
C PRO A 13 2.20 -3.41 7.08
N ILE A 14 1.34 -2.79 7.88
CA ILE A 14 1.70 -1.63 8.73
C ILE A 14 1.34 -1.84 10.21
N GLY A 15 1.09 -3.08 10.63
CA GLY A 15 0.72 -3.44 12.02
C GLY A 15 -0.77 -3.28 12.35
N THR A 16 -1.55 -2.68 11.46
CA THR A 16 -3.02 -2.56 11.56
C THR A 16 -3.73 -3.20 10.36
N GLY A 17 -3.07 -4.14 9.69
CA GLY A 17 -3.47 -4.66 8.40
C GLY A 17 -2.50 -4.34 7.27
N ARG A 18 -2.80 -4.93 6.11
CA ARG A 18 -2.09 -4.75 4.86
C ARG A 18 -2.87 -3.78 3.98
N HIS A 19 -2.27 -2.61 3.74
CA HIS A 19 -2.85 -1.53 2.95
C HIS A 19 -2.11 -1.38 1.63
N ALA A 20 -2.76 -0.73 0.68
CA ALA A 20 -2.11 -0.36 -0.57
C ALA A 20 -1.73 1.11 -0.55
N PHE A 21 -0.62 1.44 -1.21
CA PHE A 21 -0.05 2.77 -1.32
C PHE A 21 0.36 3.05 -2.76
N HIS A 22 0.34 4.33 -3.11
CA HIS A 22 0.96 4.85 -4.31
C HIS A 22 2.49 4.66 -4.26
N THR A 23 3.15 4.34 -5.39
CA THR A 23 4.60 4.04 -5.43
C THR A 23 5.50 5.15 -4.90
N GLU A 24 5.02 6.40 -4.96
CA GLU A 24 5.65 7.61 -4.43
C GLU A 24 5.89 7.52 -2.91
N ALA A 25 5.10 6.73 -2.18
CA ALA A 25 5.28 6.53 -0.74
C ALA A 25 6.63 5.89 -0.37
N LYS A 26 7.30 5.21 -1.31
CA LYS A 26 8.63 4.64 -1.11
C LYS A 26 9.72 5.70 -0.93
N GLU A 27 9.52 6.88 -1.54
CA GLU A 27 10.50 7.96 -1.59
C GLU A 27 10.12 9.13 -0.67
N ALA A 28 9.03 9.00 0.09
CA ALA A 28 8.59 10.03 1.03
C ALA A 28 9.66 10.27 2.11
N ASP A 29 9.67 11.48 2.69
CA ASP A 29 10.50 11.73 3.88
C ASP A 29 10.08 10.75 4.99
N PRO A 30 11.00 9.98 5.61
CA PRO A 30 10.66 8.98 6.63
C PRO A 30 9.89 9.53 7.84
N THR A 31 10.03 10.83 8.13
CA THR A 31 9.36 11.53 9.22
C THR A 31 7.99 12.11 8.83
N SER A 32 7.64 12.06 7.55
CA SER A 32 6.35 12.52 7.03
C SER A 32 5.27 11.43 7.12
N THR A 33 4.04 11.79 6.76
CA THR A 33 2.93 10.85 6.58
C THR A 33 2.66 10.60 5.09
N VAL A 34 2.22 9.39 4.78
CA VAL A 34 1.75 8.98 3.47
C VAL A 34 0.32 8.44 3.56
N THR A 35 -0.42 8.55 2.47
CA THR A 35 -1.84 8.15 2.44
C THR A 35 -2.01 6.80 1.75
N THR A 36 -2.73 5.90 2.41
CA THR A 36 -3.18 4.63 1.82
C THR A 36 -4.25 4.86 0.75
N HIS A 37 -4.47 3.89 -0.13
CA HIS A 37 -5.58 3.94 -1.07
C HIS A 37 -6.95 4.05 -0.39
N CYS A 38 -7.13 3.58 0.85
CA CYS A 38 -8.38 3.74 1.59
C CYS A 38 -8.52 5.10 2.30
N GLY A 39 -7.48 5.94 2.29
CA GLY A 39 -7.49 7.30 2.86
C GLY A 39 -6.91 7.42 4.26
N SER A 40 -6.48 6.32 4.88
CA SER A 40 -5.75 6.35 6.16
C SER A 40 -4.36 6.95 5.97
N GLU A 41 -3.95 7.80 6.91
CA GLU A 41 -2.58 8.34 7.00
C GLU A 41 -1.69 7.41 7.82
N VAL A 42 -0.46 7.23 7.37
CA VAL A 42 0.52 6.31 7.97
C VAL A 42 1.87 6.99 7.94
N GLU A 43 2.66 6.85 9.00
CA GLU A 43 4.03 7.34 9.03
C GLU A 43 4.86 6.66 7.92
N ALA A 44 5.60 7.44 7.15
CA ALA A 44 6.31 6.95 5.96
C ALA A 44 7.29 5.84 6.29
N HIS A 45 7.99 5.92 7.42
CA HIS A 45 8.94 4.88 7.84
C HIS A 45 8.29 3.49 8.05
N LEU A 46 7.01 3.43 8.45
CA LEU A 46 6.28 2.16 8.58
C LEU A 46 5.99 1.51 7.23
N VAL A 47 5.88 2.32 6.17
CA VAL A 47 5.63 1.87 4.81
C VAL A 47 6.93 1.44 4.10
N GLN A 48 8.03 2.13 4.44
CA GLN A 48 9.35 1.95 3.85
C GLN A 48 10.14 0.79 4.47
N ARG A 49 9.84 0.39 5.71
CA ARG A 49 10.45 -0.78 6.32
C ARG A 49 10.17 -2.05 5.52
N THR A 50 11.05 -3.03 5.65
CA THR A 50 10.82 -4.40 5.17
C THR A 50 9.96 -5.15 6.19
N PRO A 51 8.72 -5.55 5.86
CA PRO A 51 7.92 -6.40 6.72
C PRO A 51 8.48 -7.83 6.72
N THR A 52 8.26 -8.53 7.82
CA THR A 52 8.53 -9.96 7.93
C THR A 52 7.53 -10.78 7.11
N GLU A 53 7.89 -12.00 6.76
CA GLU A 53 6.98 -12.96 6.10
C GLU A 53 5.72 -13.23 6.94
N ILE A 54 5.86 -13.28 8.27
CA ILE A 54 4.73 -13.49 9.17
C ILE A 54 3.71 -12.36 9.04
N GLU A 55 4.15 -11.09 9.03
CA GLU A 55 3.25 -9.95 8.85
C GLU A 55 2.51 -10.00 7.51
N TRP A 56 3.15 -10.48 6.45
CA TRP A 56 2.46 -10.68 5.17
C TRP A 56 1.37 -11.75 5.22
N ILE A 57 1.54 -12.77 6.05
CA ILE A 57 0.59 -13.88 6.20
C ILE A 57 -0.55 -13.50 7.15
N THR A 58 -0.23 -12.89 8.30
CA THR A 58 -1.18 -12.69 9.40
C THR A 58 -1.95 -11.38 9.32
N GLU A 59 -1.39 -10.33 8.72
CA GLU A 59 -2.06 -9.04 8.65
C GLU A 59 -3.19 -9.10 7.62
N PRO A 60 -4.44 -8.73 7.99
CA PRO A 60 -5.57 -8.80 7.09
C PRO A 60 -5.43 -7.80 5.94
N THR A 61 -5.83 -8.19 4.72
CA THR A 61 -5.91 -7.25 3.60
C THR A 61 -6.99 -6.20 3.88
N CYS A 62 -6.69 -4.92 3.71
CA CYS A 62 -7.70 -3.87 3.70
C CYS A 62 -8.60 -4.00 2.47
N MET A 63 -9.84 -4.43 2.67
CA MET A 63 -10.79 -4.64 1.57
C MET A 63 -11.21 -3.33 0.86
N THR A 64 -11.16 -2.18 1.55
CA THR A 64 -11.39 -0.88 0.91
C THR A 64 -10.27 -0.53 -0.07
N CYS A 65 -9.00 -0.79 0.27
CA CYS A 65 -7.88 -0.64 -0.66
C CYS A 65 -8.04 -1.60 -1.85
N TRP A 66 -8.46 -2.84 -1.58
CA TRP A 66 -8.68 -3.86 -2.60
C TRP A 66 -9.71 -3.41 -3.64
N HIS A 67 -10.90 -3.00 -3.19
CA HIS A 67 -11.98 -2.54 -4.09
C HIS A 67 -11.53 -1.33 -4.90
N ARG A 68 -10.95 -0.29 -4.27
CA ARG A 68 -10.48 0.91 -4.98
C ARG A 68 -9.43 0.61 -6.06
N ILE A 69 -8.61 -0.43 -5.89
CA ILE A 69 -7.65 -0.87 -6.90
C ILE A 69 -8.32 -1.72 -7.98
N ALA A 70 -9.23 -2.61 -7.59
CA ALA A 70 -9.98 -3.45 -8.54
C ALA A 70 -10.81 -2.58 -9.49
N ASP A 71 -11.45 -1.53 -8.98
CA ASP A 71 -12.29 -0.60 -9.74
C ASP A 71 -11.48 0.27 -10.72
N ARG A 72 -10.17 0.43 -10.52
CA ARG A 72 -9.27 1.13 -11.46
C ARG A 72 -8.94 0.31 -12.72
N ARG A 73 -9.42 -0.95 -12.82
CA ARG A 73 -9.20 -1.83 -13.98
C ARG A 73 -10.25 -1.70 -15.07
N THR A 74 -11.34 -0.94 -14.86
CA THR A 74 -12.34 -0.57 -15.88
C THR A 74 -12.06 0.80 -16.45
#